data_AF-A0A8S0XFD6-F1
#
_entry.id   AF-A0A8S0XFD6-F1
#
_cell.length_a   1.000
_cell.length_b   1.000
_cell.length_c   1.000
_cell.angle_alpha   90.00
_cell.angle_beta   90.00
_cell.angle_gamma   90.00
#
_symmetry.space_group_name_H-M   'P 1'
#
loop_
_entity.id
_entity.type
_entity.pdbx_description
1 polymer ?
#
loop_
_entity_poly.entity_id
_entity_poly.type
_entity_poly.pdbx_seq_one_letter_code
_entity_poly.pdbx_strand_id
1 'polypeptide(L)'
;MDRVVGPWTAGTSYGPILSQTDLYLLNTDLQLNPILEGKLDNQPLQFHLVTGFTTSGSRELAGKDEPATLPRVTQLIVISRLSPWCTIIKKDTGVTIGDVCSAIYKDYTDHDITDAEFQTLNARLQEQVKRTAAANFTQLQGPQAGGAWGYYPPAAAPDRLRRVDWLRERVYFEGLSKDDKYVTSRLGFRAPNIFVMDLVS
;
A
#
# COMPACT_ATOMS: atom_id res chain seq x y z
N MET A 1 -28.88 -14.66 22.86
CA MET A 1 -28.65 -14.18 21.48
C MET A 1 -27.19 -14.41 21.19
N ASP A 2 -26.86 -15.54 20.55
CA ASP A 2 -25.49 -15.79 20.11
C ASP A 2 -25.11 -14.73 19.09
N ARG A 3 -24.17 -13.85 19.46
CA ARG A 3 -23.52 -12.97 18.49
C ARG A 3 -22.82 -13.90 17.50
N VAL A 4 -23.37 -14.04 16.30
CA VAL A 4 -22.68 -14.68 15.18
C VAL A 4 -21.44 -13.85 14.94
N VAL A 5 -20.30 -14.34 15.44
CA VAL A 5 -19.01 -13.69 15.28
C VAL A 5 -18.66 -13.79 13.80
N GLY A 6 -18.49 -12.65 13.14
CA GLY A 6 -18.13 -12.62 11.73
C GLY A 6 -16.78 -13.30 11.50
N PRO A 7 -16.55 -13.88 10.31
CA PRO A 7 -15.29 -14.57 10.00
C PRO A 7 -14.07 -13.64 10.04
N TRP A 8 -14.29 -12.32 9.95
CA TRP A 8 -13.27 -11.26 9.96
C TRP A 8 -13.12 -10.58 11.32
N THR A 9 -13.86 -10.97 12.35
CA THR A 9 -13.77 -10.30 13.65
C THR A 9 -12.36 -10.45 14.22
N ALA A 10 -11.82 -9.39 14.81
CA ALA A 10 -10.49 -9.41 15.42
C ALA A 10 -10.45 -10.42 16.59
N GLY A 11 -9.37 -11.22 16.68
CA GLY A 11 -9.18 -12.13 17.80
C GLY A 11 -8.22 -13.29 17.52
N THR A 12 -7.91 -14.03 18.58
CA THR A 12 -7.02 -15.21 18.52
C THR A 12 -7.77 -16.49 18.15
N SER A 13 -9.10 -16.51 18.28
CA SER A 13 -9.96 -17.70 18.18
C SER A 13 -10.19 -18.28 16.78
N TYR A 14 -9.54 -17.72 15.75
CA TYR A 14 -9.65 -18.22 14.38
C TYR A 14 -8.62 -19.32 14.12
N GLY A 15 -8.80 -20.09 13.05
CA GLY A 15 -7.92 -21.21 12.69
C GLY A 15 -6.42 -20.87 12.62
N PRO A 16 -5.58 -21.88 12.32
CA PRO A 16 -4.13 -21.73 12.32
C PRO A 16 -3.67 -20.59 11.40
N ILE A 17 -2.59 -19.92 11.81
CA ILE A 17 -1.93 -18.92 10.98
C ILE A 17 -0.93 -19.67 10.10
N LEU A 18 -1.11 -19.61 8.79
CA LEU A 18 -0.32 -20.35 7.83
C LEU A 18 0.98 -19.59 7.51
N SER A 19 2.11 -20.28 7.62
CA SER A 19 3.38 -19.79 7.11
C SER A 19 3.46 -19.90 5.59
N GLN A 20 4.46 -19.27 4.98
CA GLN A 20 4.71 -19.41 3.54
C GLN A 20 4.92 -20.89 3.13
N THR A 21 5.60 -21.67 3.99
CA THR A 21 5.81 -23.10 3.75
C THR A 21 4.48 -23.86 3.81
N ASP A 22 3.62 -23.55 4.78
CA ASP A 22 2.30 -24.19 4.89
C ASP A 22 1.42 -23.89 3.69
N LEU A 23 1.43 -22.64 3.20
CA LEU A 23 0.69 -22.25 1.99
C LEU A 23 1.16 -23.02 0.76
N TYR A 24 2.47 -23.24 0.64
CA TYR A 24 3.05 -24.01 -0.45
C TYR A 24 2.66 -25.49 -0.39
N LEU A 25 2.72 -26.10 0.81
CA LEU A 25 2.39 -27.51 1.00
C LEU A 25 0.89 -27.81 0.88
N LEU A 26 0.05 -26.92 1.41
CA LEU A 26 -1.40 -27.10 1.46
C LEU A 26 -2.10 -26.63 0.19
N ASN A 27 -1.41 -25.87 -0.68
CA ASN A 27 -1.95 -25.27 -1.90
C ASN A 27 -3.32 -24.61 -1.68
N THR A 28 -3.44 -23.84 -0.59
CA THR A 28 -4.69 -23.26 -0.13
C THR A 28 -4.94 -21.91 -0.81
N ASP A 29 -6.18 -21.69 -1.26
CA ASP A 29 -6.61 -20.39 -1.75
C ASP A 29 -6.93 -19.45 -0.59
N LEU A 30 -6.28 -18.27 -0.61
CA LEU A 30 -6.56 -17.21 0.34
C LEU A 30 -7.73 -16.36 -0.14
N GLN A 31 -8.71 -16.17 0.74
CA GLN A 31 -9.75 -15.15 0.59
C GLN A 31 -9.24 -13.86 1.19
N LEU A 32 -9.33 -12.77 0.43
CA LEU A 32 -8.93 -11.44 0.88
C LEU A 32 -10.09 -10.80 1.65
N ASN A 33 -9.78 -10.01 2.68
CA ASN A 33 -10.79 -9.27 3.42
C ASN A 33 -11.56 -8.32 2.48
N PRO A 34 -12.91 -8.29 2.49
CA PRO A 34 -13.71 -7.41 1.63
C PRO A 34 -13.37 -5.92 1.72
N ILE A 35 -12.87 -5.46 2.87
CA ILE A 35 -12.35 -4.09 3.04
C ILE A 35 -11.13 -3.88 2.15
N LEU A 36 -10.19 -4.84 2.15
CA LEU A 36 -9.01 -4.81 1.28
C LEU A 36 -9.34 -5.03 -0.19
N GLU A 37 -10.43 -5.73 -0.52
CA GLU A 37 -10.88 -5.87 -1.91
C GLU A 37 -11.52 -4.59 -2.48
N GLY A 38 -11.81 -3.59 -1.64
CA GLY A 38 -12.54 -2.39 -2.07
C GLY A 38 -14.01 -2.64 -2.45
N LYS A 39 -14.56 -3.82 -2.13
CA LYS A 39 -15.92 -4.24 -2.54
C LYS A 39 -17.03 -3.81 -1.57
N LEU A 40 -16.69 -3.14 -0.48
CA LEU A 40 -17.67 -2.69 0.50
C LEU A 40 -18.15 -1.26 0.18
N ASP A 41 -19.34 -1.15 -0.41
CA ASP A 41 -19.98 0.13 -0.76
C ASP A 41 -20.11 1.08 0.44
N ASN A 42 -20.29 0.51 1.64
CA ASN A 42 -20.48 1.28 2.88
C ASN A 42 -19.18 1.72 3.55
N GLN A 43 -18.03 1.15 3.16
CA GLN A 43 -16.72 1.43 3.75
C GLN A 43 -15.63 1.36 2.68
N PRO A 44 -15.55 2.37 1.78
CA PRO A 44 -14.48 2.40 0.78
C PRO A 44 -13.13 2.54 1.49
N LEU A 45 -12.25 1.57 1.25
CA LEU A 45 -10.87 1.62 1.70
C LEU A 45 -10.10 2.55 0.77
N GLN A 46 -10.22 3.87 0.99
CA GLN A 46 -9.46 4.84 0.23
C GLN A 46 -8.57 5.67 1.14
N PHE A 47 -7.26 5.48 1.03
CA PHE A 47 -6.28 6.31 1.74
C PHE A 47 -5.16 6.80 0.82
N HIS A 48 -4.70 8.01 1.09
CA HIS A 48 -3.74 8.73 0.27
C HIS A 48 -2.31 8.37 0.68
N LEU A 49 -1.53 7.78 -0.23
CA LEU A 49 -0.19 7.26 0.05
C LEU A 49 0.83 8.35 0.42
N VAL A 50 0.64 9.60 -0.01
CA VAL A 50 1.57 10.68 0.36
C VAL A 50 1.35 11.13 1.80
N THR A 51 0.09 11.24 2.23
CA THR A 51 -0.28 11.92 3.49
C THR A 51 -0.70 10.94 4.60
N GLY A 52 -1.06 9.71 4.24
CA GLY A 52 -1.53 8.66 5.14
C GLY A 52 -2.97 8.85 5.63
N PHE A 53 -3.69 9.84 5.11
CA PHE A 53 -5.09 10.09 5.51
C PHE A 53 -6.06 9.33 4.60
N THR A 54 -7.16 8.88 5.19
CA THR A 54 -8.32 8.38 4.47
C THR A 54 -9.08 9.53 3.78
N THR A 55 -9.98 9.22 2.86
CA THR A 55 -10.88 10.22 2.25
C THR A 55 -11.79 10.92 3.25
N SER A 56 -12.05 10.30 4.41
CA SER A 56 -12.75 10.93 5.53
C SER A 56 -11.88 11.89 6.35
N GLY A 57 -10.61 12.07 6.00
CA GLY A 57 -9.66 12.91 6.72
C GLY A 57 -9.14 12.32 8.03
N SER A 58 -9.47 11.06 8.33
CA SER A 58 -8.95 10.33 9.49
C SER A 58 -7.66 9.59 9.12
N ARG A 59 -6.78 9.36 10.11
CA ARG A 59 -5.70 8.36 9.96
C ARG A 59 -6.11 6.98 10.45
N GLU A 60 -7.24 6.90 11.15
CA GLU A 60 -7.73 5.66 11.71
C GLU A 60 -8.59 4.94 10.68
N LEU A 61 -8.16 3.73 10.35
CA LEU A 61 -8.85 2.88 9.40
C LEU A 61 -9.86 1.97 10.11
N ALA A 62 -11.10 1.95 9.63
CA ALA A 62 -12.11 1.02 10.10
C ALA A 62 -11.68 -0.43 9.82
N GLY A 63 -11.85 -1.32 10.80
CA GLY A 63 -11.45 -2.72 10.65
C GLY A 63 -9.93 -2.96 10.62
N LYS A 64 -9.09 -1.99 11.01
CA LYS A 64 -7.61 -2.15 11.00
C LYS A 64 -7.09 -3.39 11.74
N ASP A 65 -7.83 -3.86 12.75
CA ASP A 65 -7.48 -5.01 13.58
C ASP A 65 -8.04 -6.34 13.03
N GLU A 66 -8.83 -6.29 11.96
CA GLU A 66 -9.35 -7.46 11.25
C GLU A 66 -8.23 -8.15 10.45
N PRO A 67 -8.29 -9.49 10.29
CA PRO A 67 -7.31 -10.20 9.49
C PRO A 67 -7.41 -9.78 8.02
N ALA A 68 -6.26 -9.66 7.36
CA ALA A 68 -6.19 -9.31 5.95
C ALA A 68 -6.69 -10.44 5.04
N THR A 69 -6.53 -11.69 5.47
CA THR A 69 -6.89 -12.88 4.69
C THR A 69 -7.48 -13.99 5.55
N LEU A 70 -8.25 -14.87 4.92
CA LEU A 70 -8.71 -16.15 5.46
C LEU A 70 -8.31 -17.30 4.52
N PRO A 71 -7.62 -18.35 5.01
CA PRO A 71 -6.98 -18.45 6.33
C PRO A 71 -5.97 -17.33 6.60
N ARG A 72 -5.66 -17.07 7.87
CA ARG A 72 -4.67 -16.06 8.26
C ARG A 72 -3.28 -16.49 7.83
N VAL A 73 -2.44 -15.53 7.47
CA VAL A 73 -1.07 -15.81 7.03
C VAL A 73 -0.05 -14.97 7.78
N THR A 74 1.16 -15.51 7.93
CA THR A 74 2.28 -14.76 8.53
C THR A 74 2.91 -13.76 7.58
N GLN A 75 2.68 -13.90 6.26
CA GLN A 75 3.31 -13.07 5.24
C GLN A 75 2.39 -12.80 4.06
N LEU A 76 2.27 -11.53 3.67
CA LEU A 76 1.68 -11.08 2.41
C LEU A 76 2.73 -10.37 1.56
N ILE A 77 2.61 -10.49 0.24
CA ILE A 77 3.43 -9.77 -0.73
C ILE A 77 2.49 -8.95 -1.60
N VAL A 78 2.72 -7.65 -1.64
CA VAL A 78 1.93 -6.71 -2.44
C VAL A 78 2.80 -6.16 -3.57
N ILE A 79 2.27 -6.21 -4.79
CA ILE A 79 2.93 -5.70 -6.00
C ILE A 79 2.03 -4.70 -6.72
N SER A 80 2.56 -3.76 -7.49
CA SER A 80 1.74 -2.78 -8.23
C SER A 80 2.10 -2.70 -9.70
N ARG A 81 1.11 -2.57 -10.59
CA ARG A 81 1.36 -2.34 -12.03
C ARG A 81 2.15 -1.08 -12.33
N LEU A 82 2.19 -0.14 -11.39
CA LEU A 82 2.77 1.18 -11.59
C LEU A 82 4.22 1.28 -11.11
N SER A 83 4.68 0.33 -10.30
CA SER A 83 6.00 0.39 -9.67
C SER A 83 6.70 -0.96 -9.72
N PRO A 84 8.05 -0.99 -9.73
CA PRO A 84 8.82 -2.24 -9.79
C PRO A 84 8.94 -2.95 -8.44
N TRP A 85 8.66 -2.27 -7.33
CA TRP A 85 8.88 -2.80 -5.98
C TRP A 85 7.82 -3.81 -5.52
N CYS A 86 8.22 -4.64 -4.56
CA CYS A 86 7.34 -5.56 -3.86
C CYS A 86 7.33 -5.19 -2.38
N THR A 87 6.15 -4.91 -1.83
CA THR A 87 5.98 -4.62 -0.40
C THR A 87 5.73 -5.93 0.33
N ILE A 88 6.69 -6.37 1.14
CA ILE A 88 6.59 -7.64 1.89
C ILE A 88 6.17 -7.33 3.33
N ILE A 89 5.03 -7.87 3.73
CA ILE A 89 4.39 -7.62 5.02
C ILE A 89 4.49 -8.90 5.84
N LYS A 90 5.11 -8.85 7.02
CA LYS A 90 5.32 -10.02 7.89
C LYS A 90 4.79 -9.77 9.29
N LYS A 91 4.07 -10.74 9.84
CA LYS A 91 3.56 -10.74 11.21
C LYS A 91 3.23 -12.15 11.68
N ASP A 92 3.93 -12.64 12.69
CA ASP A 92 3.77 -14.01 13.19
C ASP A 92 2.37 -14.27 13.77
N THR A 93 1.71 -13.23 14.27
CA THR A 93 0.34 -13.31 14.82
C THR A 93 -0.75 -13.22 13.74
N GLY A 94 -0.38 -13.23 12.45
CA GLY A 94 -1.28 -13.03 11.33
C GLY A 94 -1.36 -11.56 10.90
N VAL A 95 -1.26 -11.33 9.59
CA VAL A 95 -1.32 -9.99 8.99
C VAL A 95 -2.74 -9.42 9.08
N THR A 96 -2.87 -8.18 9.57
CA THR A 96 -4.14 -7.43 9.63
C THR A 96 -4.22 -6.36 8.53
N ILE A 97 -5.43 -5.81 8.31
CA ILE A 97 -5.64 -4.71 7.36
C ILE A 97 -4.74 -3.51 7.70
N GLY A 98 -4.66 -3.16 8.99
CA GLY A 98 -3.83 -2.06 9.46
C GLY A 98 -2.34 -2.27 9.16
N ASP A 99 -1.84 -3.51 9.26
CA ASP A 99 -0.46 -3.82 8.89
C ASP A 99 -0.22 -3.63 7.40
N VAL A 100 -1.17 -4.04 6.55
CA VAL A 100 -1.09 -3.87 5.08
C VAL A 100 -1.00 -2.39 4.72
N CYS A 101 -1.96 -1.58 5.17
CA CYS A 101 -1.99 -0.15 4.85
C CYS A 101 -0.76 0.58 5.40
N SER A 102 -0.35 0.26 6.63
CA SER A 102 0.83 0.87 7.27
C SER A 102 2.12 0.50 6.54
N ALA A 103 2.27 -0.76 6.11
CA ALA A 103 3.45 -1.22 5.40
C ALA A 103 3.53 -0.62 4.00
N ILE A 104 2.43 -0.55 3.25
CA ILE A 104 2.39 0.12 1.95
C ILE A 104 2.73 1.60 2.11
N TYR A 105 2.12 2.30 3.07
CA TYR A 105 2.44 3.70 3.34
C TYR A 105 3.94 3.90 3.58
N LYS A 106 4.49 3.18 4.58
CA LYS A 106 5.92 3.27 4.92
C LYS A 106 6.84 2.89 3.77
N ASP A 107 6.52 1.82 3.04
CA ASP A 107 7.36 1.35 1.94
C ASP A 107 7.48 2.41 0.83
N TYR A 108 6.43 3.20 0.61
CA TYR A 108 6.41 4.26 -0.39
C TYR A 108 6.90 5.62 0.11
N THR A 109 6.80 5.91 1.42
CA THR A 109 7.25 7.20 1.99
C THR A 109 8.68 7.18 2.51
N ASP A 110 9.15 6.06 3.03
CA ASP A 110 10.42 5.99 3.76
C ASP A 110 11.58 5.54 2.85
N HIS A 111 11.29 4.95 1.69
CA HIS A 111 12.29 4.55 0.72
C HIS A 111 12.42 5.56 -0.42
N ASP A 112 13.68 5.86 -0.73
CA ASP A 112 14.07 6.68 -1.87
C ASP A 112 14.13 5.83 -3.16
N ILE A 113 13.88 6.48 -4.29
CA ILE A 113 14.13 5.92 -5.63
C ILE A 113 15.63 5.99 -5.85
N THR A 114 16.25 4.87 -6.21
CA THR A 114 17.68 4.83 -6.52
C THR A 114 17.97 5.49 -7.87
N ASP A 115 19.18 6.01 -8.05
CA ASP A 115 19.59 6.60 -9.33
C ASP A 115 19.48 5.60 -10.48
N ALA A 116 19.82 4.34 -10.23
CA ALA A 116 19.71 3.28 -11.23
C ALA A 116 18.25 3.07 -11.67
N GLU A 117 17.31 3.00 -10.73
CA GLU A 117 15.87 2.89 -11.02
C GLU A 117 15.37 4.13 -11.77
N PHE A 118 15.75 5.32 -11.33
CA PHE A 118 15.35 6.57 -11.95
C PHE A 118 15.85 6.68 -13.40
N GLN A 119 17.07 6.21 -13.68
CA GLN A 119 17.65 6.19 -15.02
C GLN A 119 16.97 5.19 -15.97
N THR A 120 16.24 4.19 -15.45
CA THR A 120 15.44 3.30 -16.32
C THR A 120 14.24 4.00 -16.95
N LEU A 121 13.79 5.12 -16.37
CA LEU A 121 12.69 5.92 -16.91
C LEU A 121 13.15 6.75 -18.12
N ASN A 122 12.24 6.96 -19.07
CA ASN A 122 12.49 7.92 -20.14
C ASN A 122 12.53 9.36 -19.60
N ALA A 123 13.15 10.29 -20.35
CA ALA A 123 13.35 11.68 -19.91
C ALA A 123 12.04 12.40 -19.51
N ARG A 124 10.94 12.10 -20.22
CA ARG A 124 9.62 12.68 -19.92
C ARG A 124 9.10 12.21 -18.56
N LEU A 125 9.22 10.92 -18.25
CA LEU A 125 8.80 10.34 -16.98
C LEU A 125 9.70 10.82 -15.83
N GLN A 126 11.00 10.95 -16.07
CA GLN A 126 11.93 11.53 -15.10
C GLN A 126 11.50 12.96 -14.70
N GLU A 127 11.14 13.80 -15.66
CA GLU A 127 10.67 15.16 -15.36
C GLU A 127 9.33 15.16 -14.61
N GLN A 128 8.41 14.26 -14.98
CA GLN A 128 7.14 14.11 -14.27
C GLN A 128 7.35 13.72 -12.81
N VAL A 129 8.19 12.74 -12.52
CA VAL A 129 8.49 12.31 -11.15
C VAL A 129 9.13 13.45 -10.35
N LYS A 130 10.07 14.20 -10.92
CA LYS A 130 10.67 15.39 -10.27
C LYS A 130 9.62 16.45 -9.94
N ARG A 131 8.69 16.72 -10.87
CA ARG A 131 7.60 17.68 -10.66
C ARG A 131 6.65 17.22 -9.57
N THR A 132 6.27 15.93 -9.58
CA THR A 132 5.44 15.33 -8.54
C THR A 132 6.13 15.43 -7.17
N ALA A 133 7.42 15.13 -7.09
CA ALA A 133 8.17 15.22 -5.83
C ALA A 133 8.16 16.64 -5.26
N ALA A 134 8.36 17.66 -6.09
CA ALA A 134 8.29 19.06 -5.66
C ALA A 134 6.89 19.46 -5.15
N ALA A 135 5.83 18.97 -5.82
CA ALA A 135 4.45 19.20 -5.39
C ALA A 135 4.14 18.51 -4.06
N ASN A 136 4.53 17.24 -3.91
CA ASN A 136 4.33 16.46 -2.69
C ASN A 136 5.10 17.03 -1.50
N PHE A 137 6.32 17.52 -1.73
CA PHE A 137 7.13 18.19 -0.71
C PHE A 137 6.43 19.45 -0.16
N THR A 138 5.87 20.26 -1.05
CA THR A 138 5.09 21.45 -0.68
C THR A 138 3.82 21.07 0.10
N GLN A 139 3.13 20.00 -0.31
CA GLN A 139 1.91 19.52 0.35
C GLN A 139 2.19 19.04 1.79
N LEU A 140 3.32 18.38 2.03
CA LEU A 140 3.67 17.82 3.35
C LEU A 140 4.16 18.88 4.34
N GLN A 141 4.70 20.00 3.88
CA GLN A 141 5.19 21.08 4.75
C GLN A 141 4.10 22.03 5.26
N GLY A 142 2.88 21.95 4.72
CA GLY A 142 1.74 22.77 5.13
C GLY A 142 1.96 24.28 4.94
N PRO A 143 0.95 25.13 5.25
CA PRO A 143 1.05 26.59 5.13
C PRO A 143 2.06 27.22 6.11
N GLN A 144 2.62 26.46 7.04
CA GLN A 144 3.46 26.94 8.13
C GLN A 144 4.93 27.16 7.73
N ALA A 145 5.34 26.72 6.53
CA ALA A 145 6.59 27.13 5.90
C ALA A 145 6.45 28.44 5.07
N GLY A 146 5.28 29.09 5.10
CA GLY A 146 4.97 30.34 4.39
C GLY A 146 4.68 31.54 5.31
N GLY A 147 5.06 31.46 6.58
CA GLY A 147 4.83 32.51 7.58
C GLY A 147 5.97 33.51 7.73
N ALA A 148 6.53 34.02 6.62
CA ALA A 148 7.43 35.17 6.68
C ALA A 148 7.31 35.99 5.39
N TRP A 149 6.78 37.20 5.54
CA TRP A 149 6.83 38.26 4.54
C TRP A 149 8.27 38.45 4.05
N GLY A 150 8.60 38.03 2.83
CA GLY A 150 9.88 38.34 2.20
C GLY A 150 10.30 37.32 1.15
N TYR A 151 10.54 37.82 -0.08
CA TYR A 151 11.36 37.20 -1.13
C TYR A 151 11.15 35.70 -1.36
N TYR A 152 10.38 35.33 -2.39
CA TYR A 152 10.34 33.96 -2.93
C TYR A 152 11.75 33.50 -3.34
N PRO A 153 12.40 32.56 -2.63
CA PRO A 153 13.44 31.76 -3.22
C PRO A 153 12.74 30.75 -4.17
N PRO A 154 13.36 30.34 -5.29
CA PRO A 154 12.82 29.23 -6.07
C PRO A 154 12.62 28.03 -5.15
N ALA A 155 11.44 27.41 -5.20
CA ALA A 155 11.09 26.26 -4.39
C ALA A 155 12.26 25.27 -4.40
N ALA A 156 12.86 25.05 -3.22
CA ALA A 156 14.00 24.18 -3.09
C ALA A 156 13.63 22.82 -3.67
N ALA A 157 14.37 22.35 -4.67
CA ALA A 157 14.15 21.04 -5.24
C ALA A 157 14.25 20.02 -4.11
N PRO A 158 13.33 19.04 -4.03
CA PRO A 158 13.40 18.03 -2.99
C PRO A 158 14.76 17.33 -3.08
N ASP A 159 15.44 17.23 -1.95
CA ASP A 159 16.78 16.62 -1.83
C ASP A 159 16.75 15.14 -2.23
N ARG A 160 15.56 14.51 -2.22
CA ARG A 160 15.34 13.10 -2.46
C ARG A 160 14.03 12.86 -3.21
N LEU A 161 14.04 11.89 -4.12
CA LEU A 161 12.84 11.39 -4.79
C LEU A 161 12.38 10.12 -4.07
N ARG A 162 11.17 10.12 -3.52
CA ARG A 162 10.64 8.96 -2.78
C ARG A 162 9.85 8.05 -3.71
N ARG A 163 9.69 6.78 -3.32
CA ARG A 163 8.89 5.81 -4.09
C ARG A 163 7.46 6.28 -4.34
N VAL A 164 6.84 7.04 -3.44
CA VAL A 164 5.51 7.63 -3.65
C VAL A 164 5.48 8.62 -4.83
N ASP A 165 6.59 9.32 -5.11
CA ASP A 165 6.68 10.30 -6.20
C ASP A 165 6.69 9.60 -7.57
N TRP A 166 7.08 8.32 -7.62
CA TRP A 166 6.99 7.46 -8.81
C TRP A 166 5.54 7.26 -9.29
N LEU A 167 4.59 7.26 -8.35
CA LEU A 167 3.18 6.99 -8.63
C LEU A 167 2.46 8.15 -9.32
N ARG A 168 3.07 9.34 -9.34
CA ARG A 168 2.53 10.57 -9.98
C ARG A 168 1.15 10.92 -9.42
N GLU A 169 0.12 10.87 -10.25
CA GLU A 169 -1.26 11.16 -9.85
C GLU A 169 -1.97 9.97 -9.18
N ARG A 170 -1.46 8.74 -9.31
CA ARG A 170 -2.14 7.53 -8.82
C ARG A 170 -1.73 7.18 -7.40
N VAL A 171 -2.12 8.03 -6.45
CA VAL A 171 -1.67 7.98 -5.05
C VAL A 171 -2.74 7.56 -4.07
N TYR A 172 -3.97 7.31 -4.52
CA TYR A 172 -5.01 6.75 -3.67
C TYR A 172 -4.99 5.23 -3.76
N PHE A 173 -4.73 4.59 -2.63
CA PHE A 173 -4.91 3.15 -2.47
C PHE A 173 -6.40 2.85 -2.35
N GLU A 174 -6.91 1.99 -3.24
CA GLU A 174 -8.33 1.58 -3.29
C GLU A 174 -8.50 0.14 -2.78
N GLY A 175 -7.52 -0.72 -3.03
CA GLY A 175 -7.60 -2.11 -2.62
C GLY A 175 -6.52 -3.00 -3.19
N LEU A 176 -6.73 -4.28 -2.99
CA LEU A 176 -5.91 -5.39 -3.46
C LEU A 176 -6.77 -6.36 -4.26
N SER A 177 -6.21 -6.91 -5.31
CA SER A 177 -6.85 -7.91 -6.16
C SER A 177 -5.92 -9.10 -6.44
N LYS A 178 -6.52 -10.26 -6.73
CA LYS A 178 -5.78 -11.46 -7.16
C LYS A 178 -5.72 -11.49 -8.69
N ASP A 179 -4.52 -11.38 -9.25
CA ASP A 179 -4.28 -11.57 -10.68
C ASP A 179 -3.04 -12.46 -10.89
N ASP A 180 -3.27 -13.77 -10.91
CA ASP A 180 -2.25 -14.78 -11.12
C ASP A 180 -1.51 -14.62 -12.47
N LYS A 181 -2.17 -14.09 -13.50
CA LYS A 181 -1.55 -13.91 -14.82
C LYS A 181 -0.50 -12.81 -14.76
N TYR A 182 -0.85 -11.68 -14.13
CA TYR A 182 0.09 -10.59 -13.93
C TYR A 182 1.23 -10.96 -12.96
N VAL A 183 0.91 -11.66 -11.86
CA VAL A 183 1.92 -12.14 -10.91
C VAL A 183 2.93 -13.04 -11.61
N THR A 184 2.45 -14.02 -12.39
CA THR A 184 3.32 -14.95 -13.12
C THR A 184 4.16 -14.23 -14.17
N SER A 185 3.59 -13.28 -14.93
CA SER A 185 4.35 -12.56 -15.95
C SER A 185 5.42 -11.63 -15.37
N ARG A 186 5.17 -11.06 -14.18
CA ARG A 186 6.09 -10.15 -13.51
C ARG A 186 7.18 -10.87 -12.71
N LEU A 187 6.82 -11.87 -11.92
CA LEU A 187 7.72 -12.51 -10.96
C LEU A 187 8.27 -13.85 -11.46
N GLY A 188 7.69 -14.42 -12.53
CA GLY A 188 8.06 -15.74 -13.06
C GLY A 188 7.48 -16.92 -12.25
N PHE A 189 6.79 -16.66 -11.15
CA PHE A 189 6.10 -17.66 -10.34
C PHE A 189 4.80 -17.08 -9.77
N ARG A 190 3.95 -17.95 -9.22
CA ARG A 190 2.74 -17.55 -8.47
C ARG A 190 2.77 -18.15 -7.07
N ALA A 191 2.20 -17.42 -6.10
CA ALA A 191 1.97 -17.91 -4.76
C ALA A 191 0.64 -17.35 -4.21
N PRO A 192 -0.07 -18.08 -3.34
CA PRO A 192 -1.39 -17.68 -2.84
C PRO A 192 -1.41 -16.35 -2.07
N ASN A 193 -0.26 -15.94 -1.51
CA ASN A 193 -0.11 -14.75 -0.68
C ASN A 193 0.40 -13.51 -1.44
N ILE A 194 0.38 -13.52 -2.77
CA ILE A 194 0.75 -12.38 -3.61
C ILE A 194 -0.51 -11.69 -4.11
N PHE A 195 -0.65 -10.41 -3.82
CA PHE A 195 -1.77 -9.57 -4.25
C PHE A 195 -1.30 -8.36 -5.04
N VAL A 196 -2.13 -7.91 -5.98
CA VAL A 196 -1.88 -6.74 -6.83
C VAL A 196 -2.58 -5.54 -6.22
N MET A 197 -1.84 -4.47 -6.02
CA MET A 197 -2.31 -3.21 -5.50
C MET A 197 -2.97 -2.39 -6.60
N ASP A 198 -4.20 -1.96 -6.31
CA ASP A 198 -5.01 -1.10 -7.16
C ASP A 198 -4.93 0.35 -6.65
N LEU A 199 -4.50 1.23 -7.55
CA LEU A 199 -4.24 2.65 -7.29
C LEU A 199 -5.05 3.53 -8.25
N VAL A 200 -5.70 4.54 -7.69
CA VAL A 200 -6.49 5.53 -8.42
C VAL A 200 -5.98 6.94 -8.22
N SER A 201 -6.43 7.82 -9.12
CA SER A 201 -6.10 9.25 -9.17
C SER A 201 -6.95 10.09 -8.23
#